data_AF-A0A812GSU7-F1
#
_entry.id   AF-A0A812GSU7-F1
#
_cell.length_a   1.000
_cell.length_b   1.000
_cell.length_c   1.000
_cell.angle_alpha   90.00
_cell.angle_beta   90.00
_cell.angle_gamma   90.00
#
_symmetry.space_group_name_H-M   'P 1'
#
loop_
_entity.id
_entity.type
_entity.pdbx_description
1 polymer ?
#
loop_
_entity_poly.entity_id
_entity_poly.type
_entity_poly.pdbx_seq_one_letter_code
_entity_poly.pdbx_strand_id
1 'polypeptide(L)'
;MFCDCCAENEAALEMGIDEKRVSPMDVIESHPGNYVYDVKLKCPLDNLMEALDTADTELTIIGDVRGSVVSDWNENNPPSRQIGMYDRIVKVDGVQCPGTKEVVKLLTDKIASGVPITFQRPQERTVTVERTARLGMNLNYRKGGHSKPWIASIEESATERCLIDQWNKDHPHQKVAVHDRVISVNGQTLSASETVEKLRTASGTLTIKLVHFEL
;
A
#
# COMPACT_ATOMS: atom_id res chain seq x y z
N MET A 1 14.25 -14.28 -77.58
CA MET A 1 12.89 -13.73 -77.67
C MET A 1 12.34 -13.75 -76.24
N PHE A 2 12.43 -12.61 -75.53
CA PHE A 2 11.95 -12.32 -74.14
C PHE A 2 12.48 -13.28 -73.04
N CYS A 3 12.77 -12.96 -71.78
CA CYS A 3 12.57 -11.83 -70.86
C CYS A 3 13.54 -12.13 -69.69
N ASP A 4 14.50 -11.25 -69.39
CA ASP A 4 14.60 -10.42 -68.18
C ASP A 4 14.54 -11.10 -66.78
N CYS A 5 15.52 -10.69 -65.97
CA CYS A 5 15.48 -10.39 -64.51
C CYS A 5 15.41 -11.54 -63.50
N CYS A 6 16.47 -11.71 -62.70
CA CYS A 6 16.64 -11.21 -61.30
C CYS A 6 16.26 -12.30 -60.29
N ALA A 7 17.23 -12.92 -59.63
CA ALA A 7 17.85 -12.48 -58.38
C ALA A 7 16.98 -12.76 -57.14
N GLU A 8 17.63 -13.45 -56.19
CA GLU A 8 17.34 -13.52 -54.75
C GLU A 8 16.22 -14.47 -54.30
N ASN A 9 16.70 -15.57 -53.70
CA ASN A 9 15.92 -16.54 -52.97
C ASN A 9 16.24 -16.35 -51.48
N GLU A 10 15.62 -15.36 -50.85
CA GLU A 10 15.55 -15.26 -49.38
C GLU A 10 14.13 -15.62 -48.96
N ALA A 11 13.98 -16.82 -48.39
CA ALA A 11 12.73 -17.25 -47.79
C ALA A 11 12.53 -16.49 -46.47
N ALA A 12 11.79 -15.38 -46.53
CA ALA A 12 11.22 -14.75 -45.35
C ALA A 12 10.12 -15.64 -44.77
N LEU A 13 10.34 -16.15 -43.55
CA LEU A 13 9.29 -16.72 -42.72
C LEU A 13 8.35 -15.59 -42.28
N GLU A 14 7.24 -15.42 -42.98
CA GLU A 14 6.10 -14.66 -42.48
C GLU A 14 5.47 -15.41 -41.31
N MET A 15 5.90 -15.08 -40.09
CA MET A 15 5.13 -15.39 -38.90
C MET A 15 3.92 -14.46 -38.86
N GLY A 16 2.80 -14.95 -39.38
CA GLY A 16 1.50 -14.31 -39.21
C GLY A 16 1.24 -14.05 -37.72
N ILE A 17 1.18 -12.79 -37.35
CA ILE A 17 0.75 -12.36 -36.02
C ILE A 17 -0.74 -12.67 -35.97
N ASP A 18 -1.11 -13.67 -35.18
CA ASP A 18 -2.50 -14.01 -34.89
C ASP A 18 -3.11 -12.86 -34.07
N GLU A 19 -3.64 -11.86 -34.77
CA GLU A 19 -4.47 -10.81 -34.21
C GLU A 19 -5.81 -11.40 -33.75
N LYS A 20 -5.83 -12.09 -32.60
CA LYS A 20 -7.07 -12.37 -31.82
C LYS A 20 -6.81 -12.96 -30.43
N ARG A 21 -6.60 -12.08 -29.45
CA ARG A 21 -7.41 -11.97 -28.20
C ARG A 21 -6.76 -10.96 -27.25
N VAL A 22 -6.91 -9.68 -27.57
CA VAL A 22 -6.84 -8.64 -26.53
C VAL A 22 -8.24 -8.55 -25.94
N SER A 23 -8.44 -9.07 -24.73
CA SER A 23 -9.62 -8.70 -23.94
C SER A 23 -9.43 -7.25 -23.48
N PRO A 24 -10.38 -6.34 -23.73
CA PRO A 24 -10.36 -5.02 -23.15
C PRO A 24 -10.71 -5.16 -21.66
N MET A 25 -9.71 -5.13 -20.79
CA MET A 25 -9.92 -4.77 -19.39
C MET A 25 -8.98 -3.63 -19.08
N ASP A 26 -9.63 -2.49 -18.88
CA ASP A 26 -9.12 -1.18 -19.18
C ASP A 26 -8.09 -0.69 -18.18
N VAL A 27 -7.14 0.06 -18.72
CA VAL A 27 -6.18 0.90 -18.01
C VAL A 27 -6.95 1.92 -17.15
N ILE A 28 -6.52 2.15 -15.91
CA ILE A 28 -7.00 3.29 -15.10
C ILE A 28 -5.80 4.04 -14.51
N GLU A 29 -5.92 5.36 -14.59
CA GLU A 29 -4.88 6.40 -14.61
C GLU A 29 -4.06 6.52 -13.32
N SER A 30 -2.72 6.60 -13.45
CA SER A 30 -1.82 6.97 -12.36
C SER A 30 -1.84 8.48 -12.13
N HIS A 31 -2.26 8.91 -10.95
CA HIS A 31 -2.23 10.32 -10.55
C HIS A 31 -0.90 10.65 -9.85
N PRO A 32 -0.12 11.66 -10.29
CA PRO A 32 1.08 12.07 -9.58
C PRO A 32 0.70 12.63 -8.21
N GLY A 33 1.15 11.97 -7.14
CA GLY A 33 0.92 12.35 -5.75
C GLY A 33 0.13 11.35 -4.92
N ASN A 34 -0.63 10.45 -5.54
CA ASN A 34 -1.39 9.40 -4.87
C ASN A 34 -1.52 8.22 -5.83
N TYR A 35 -0.73 7.17 -5.64
CA TYR A 35 -0.83 5.99 -6.49
C TYR A 35 -2.10 5.22 -6.12
N VAL A 36 -3.21 5.65 -6.72
CA VAL A 36 -4.52 5.04 -6.62
C VAL A 36 -4.74 4.18 -7.86
N TYR A 37 -5.24 2.96 -7.67
CA TYR A 37 -5.45 2.03 -8.76
C TYR A 37 -6.60 1.06 -8.45
N ASP A 38 -7.30 0.64 -9.49
CA ASP A 38 -8.43 -0.27 -9.38
C ASP A 38 -8.03 -1.71 -9.64
N VAL A 39 -8.58 -2.63 -8.86
CA VAL A 39 -8.42 -4.07 -9.04
C VAL A 39 -9.78 -4.76 -8.97
N LYS A 40 -10.02 -5.69 -9.90
CA LYS A 40 -11.17 -6.59 -9.83
C LYS A 40 -10.69 -7.99 -9.49
N LEU A 41 -10.79 -8.35 -8.21
CA LEU A 41 -10.38 -9.65 -7.71
C LEU A 41 -11.36 -10.76 -8.13
N LYS A 42 -10.85 -12.00 -8.24
CA LYS A 42 -11.68 -13.17 -8.51
C LYS A 42 -12.54 -13.51 -7.29
N CYS A 43 -13.75 -13.98 -7.54
CA CYS A 43 -14.65 -14.49 -6.50
C CYS A 43 -14.32 -15.93 -6.12
N PRO A 44 -14.75 -16.37 -4.92
CA PRO A 44 -15.30 -15.54 -3.84
C PRO A 44 -14.22 -14.64 -3.19
N LEU A 45 -14.64 -13.53 -2.59
CA LEU A 45 -13.74 -12.59 -1.87
C LEU A 45 -13.58 -12.96 -0.38
N ASP A 46 -13.89 -14.19 0.01
CA ASP A 46 -13.88 -14.63 1.41
C ASP A 46 -12.49 -14.56 2.03
N ASN A 47 -11.46 -15.05 1.34
CA ASN A 47 -10.08 -14.98 1.82
C ASN A 47 -9.45 -13.57 1.67
N LEU A 48 -10.12 -12.61 1.01
CA LEU A 48 -9.68 -11.21 1.05
C LEU A 48 -9.78 -10.67 2.47
N MET A 49 -10.88 -10.97 3.17
CA MET A 49 -11.12 -10.47 4.53
C MET A 49 -10.03 -10.92 5.52
N GLU A 50 -9.44 -12.09 5.31
CA GLU A 50 -8.33 -12.62 6.11
C GLU A 50 -7.01 -11.88 5.84
N ALA A 51 -6.84 -11.36 4.62
CA ALA A 51 -5.68 -10.57 4.21
C ALA A 51 -5.75 -9.11 4.70
N LEU A 52 -6.91 -8.64 5.16
CA LEU A 52 -7.08 -7.26 5.62
C LEU A 52 -6.59 -7.06 7.05
N ASP A 53 -5.98 -5.92 7.30
CA ASP A 53 -5.87 -5.38 8.64
C ASP A 53 -6.92 -4.28 8.85
N THR A 54 -7.83 -4.58 9.76
CA THR A 54 -8.97 -3.75 10.17
C THR A 54 -8.83 -3.22 11.60
N ALA A 55 -7.61 -3.27 12.18
CA ALA A 55 -7.38 -2.83 13.56
C ALA A 55 -7.50 -1.31 13.71
N ASP A 56 -7.17 -0.55 12.66
CA ASP A 56 -7.48 0.86 12.54
C ASP A 56 -8.91 1.02 12.02
N THR A 57 -9.78 1.65 12.81
CA THR A 57 -11.20 1.80 12.44
C THR A 57 -11.41 2.77 11.30
N GLU A 58 -10.44 3.65 11.05
CA GLU A 58 -10.50 4.65 9.99
C GLU A 58 -9.85 4.13 8.70
N LEU A 59 -8.84 3.25 8.80
CA LEU A 59 -8.13 2.74 7.62
C LEU A 59 -8.11 1.20 7.54
N THR A 60 -8.75 0.66 6.50
CA THR A 60 -8.55 -0.74 6.10
C THR A 60 -7.42 -0.85 5.09
N ILE A 61 -6.46 -1.73 5.38
CA ILE A 61 -5.30 -1.96 4.53
C ILE A 61 -5.10 -3.45 4.27
N ILE A 62 -4.23 -3.78 3.31
CA ILE A 62 -3.68 -5.13 3.16
C ILE A 62 -2.65 -5.40 4.27
N GLY A 63 -2.94 -6.37 5.12
CA GLY A 63 -2.10 -6.84 6.22
C GLY A 63 -1.31 -8.13 5.90
N ASP A 64 -1.74 -8.91 4.91
CA ASP A 64 -0.96 -10.03 4.34
C ASP A 64 -1.22 -10.14 2.83
N VAL A 65 -0.19 -10.40 2.06
CA VAL A 65 -0.26 -10.61 0.60
C VAL A 65 -0.15 -12.08 0.21
N ARG A 66 -0.01 -12.99 1.18
CA ARG A 66 0.18 -14.43 0.97
C ARG A 66 -1.12 -15.19 1.23
N GLY A 67 -1.38 -16.22 0.44
CA GLY A 67 -2.43 -17.21 0.73
C GLY A 67 -3.87 -16.69 0.62
N SER A 68 -4.10 -15.63 -0.16
CA SER A 68 -5.42 -15.04 -0.40
C SER A 68 -5.62 -14.72 -1.89
N VAL A 69 -6.81 -14.24 -2.28
CA VAL A 69 -7.07 -13.69 -3.63
C VAL A 69 -6.09 -12.58 -4.02
N VAL A 70 -5.41 -11.96 -3.05
CA VAL A 70 -4.32 -11.01 -3.30
C VAL A 70 -3.10 -11.71 -3.90
N SER A 71 -2.70 -12.86 -3.36
CA SER A 71 -1.59 -13.68 -3.90
C SER A 71 -1.91 -14.14 -5.32
N ASP A 72 -3.12 -14.68 -5.52
CA ASP A 72 -3.59 -15.13 -6.83
C ASP A 72 -3.58 -13.99 -7.86
N TRP A 73 -4.03 -12.79 -7.46
CA TRP A 73 -3.94 -11.60 -8.32
C TRP A 73 -2.49 -11.27 -8.64
N ASN A 74 -1.63 -11.21 -7.63
CA ASN A 74 -0.23 -10.79 -7.78
C ASN A 74 0.58 -11.73 -8.67
N GLU A 75 0.36 -13.04 -8.57
CA GLU A 75 1.05 -14.06 -9.38
C GLU A 75 0.69 -13.97 -10.88
N ASN A 76 -0.49 -13.44 -11.19
CA ASN A 76 -1.00 -13.34 -12.56
C ASN A 76 -0.88 -11.93 -13.16
N ASN A 77 -0.22 -11.00 -12.47
CA ASN A 77 -0.12 -9.60 -12.90
C ASN A 77 1.32 -9.07 -12.80
N PRO A 78 1.72 -8.12 -13.67
CA PRO A 78 3.05 -7.52 -13.62
C PRO A 78 3.24 -6.74 -12.31
N PRO A 79 4.50 -6.52 -11.86
CA PRO A 79 4.80 -5.81 -10.60
C PRO A 79 4.11 -4.45 -10.44
N SER A 80 3.89 -3.72 -11.54
CA SER A 80 3.17 -2.44 -11.51
C SER A 80 1.69 -2.56 -11.11
N ARG A 81 1.08 -3.74 -11.27
CA ARG A 81 -0.33 -4.02 -10.96
C ARG A 81 -0.52 -4.89 -9.71
N GLN A 82 0.57 -5.32 -9.09
CA GLN A 82 0.49 -6.11 -7.86
C GLN A 82 -0.05 -5.25 -6.72
N ILE A 83 -0.88 -5.85 -5.87
CA ILE A 83 -1.31 -5.31 -4.59
C ILE A 83 -0.23 -5.60 -3.56
N GLY A 84 0.29 -4.56 -2.94
CA GLY A 84 1.33 -4.60 -1.92
C GLY A 84 0.76 -4.61 -0.50
N MET A 85 1.63 -4.98 0.43
CA MET A 85 1.43 -4.75 1.85
C MET A 85 1.13 -3.27 2.10
N TYR A 86 0.20 -3.01 3.02
CA TYR A 86 -0.27 -1.68 3.39
C TYR A 86 -1.06 -0.92 2.33
N ASP A 87 -1.32 -1.46 1.14
CA ASP A 87 -2.22 -0.78 0.20
C ASP A 87 -3.61 -0.62 0.86
N ARG A 88 -4.11 0.62 0.90
CA ARG A 88 -5.35 1.00 1.59
C ARG A 88 -6.53 0.83 0.66
N ILE A 89 -7.63 0.24 1.14
CA ILE A 89 -8.89 0.24 0.41
C ILE A 89 -9.55 1.61 0.56
N VAL A 90 -9.80 2.30 -0.56
CA VAL A 90 -10.47 3.62 -0.58
C VAL A 90 -11.85 3.57 -1.22
N LYS A 91 -12.12 2.62 -2.12
CA LYS A 91 -13.46 2.38 -2.66
C LYS A 91 -13.74 0.90 -2.86
N VAL A 92 -15.01 0.54 -2.75
CA VAL A 92 -15.53 -0.78 -3.09
C VAL A 92 -16.76 -0.58 -3.97
N ASP A 93 -16.77 -1.18 -5.16
CA ASP A 93 -17.86 -1.05 -6.14
C ASP A 93 -18.16 0.42 -6.50
N GLY A 94 -17.11 1.24 -6.61
CA GLY A 94 -17.19 2.69 -6.86
C GLY A 94 -17.65 3.53 -5.66
N VAL A 95 -18.04 2.91 -4.54
CA VAL A 95 -18.46 3.62 -3.32
C VAL A 95 -17.26 3.98 -2.47
N GLN A 96 -17.10 5.27 -2.15
CA GLN A 96 -16.06 5.76 -1.24
C GLN A 96 -16.21 5.14 0.15
N CYS A 97 -15.12 4.60 0.67
CA CYS A 97 -15.04 3.99 1.99
C CYS A 97 -14.20 4.89 2.91
N PRO A 98 -14.81 5.76 3.72
CA PRO A 98 -14.07 6.63 4.63
C PRO A 98 -13.46 5.84 5.81
N GLY A 99 -14.03 4.68 6.14
CA GLY A 99 -13.64 3.88 7.29
C GLY A 99 -13.78 2.38 7.07
N THR A 100 -13.27 1.63 8.04
CA THR A 100 -13.21 0.17 7.99
C THR A 100 -14.59 -0.49 8.02
N LYS A 101 -15.56 0.14 8.70
CA LYS A 101 -16.93 -0.38 8.78
C LYS A 101 -17.59 -0.48 7.41
N GLU A 102 -17.42 0.54 6.58
CA GLU A 102 -17.98 0.62 5.23
C GLU A 102 -17.32 -0.42 4.32
N VAL A 103 -16.00 -0.58 4.39
CA VAL A 103 -15.25 -1.60 3.62
C VAL A 103 -15.76 -3.00 3.96
N VAL A 104 -15.80 -3.36 5.25
CA VAL A 104 -16.22 -4.68 5.71
C VAL A 104 -17.65 -4.99 5.26
N LYS A 105 -18.57 -4.02 5.40
CA LYS A 105 -19.95 -4.18 4.96
C LYS A 105 -20.04 -4.45 3.47
N LEU A 106 -19.42 -3.61 2.64
CA LEU A 106 -19.51 -3.72 1.17
C LEU A 106 -18.86 -5.01 0.65
N LEU A 107 -17.71 -5.41 1.20
CA LEU A 107 -17.06 -6.66 0.81
C LEU A 107 -17.90 -7.89 1.21
N THR A 108 -18.53 -7.85 2.38
CA THR A 108 -19.43 -8.93 2.83
C THR A 108 -20.65 -9.05 1.92
N ASP A 109 -21.30 -7.92 1.59
CA ASP A 109 -22.49 -7.88 0.73
C ASP A 109 -22.19 -8.36 -0.71
N LYS A 110 -20.93 -8.20 -1.15
CA LYS A 110 -20.50 -8.45 -2.55
C LYS A 110 -19.61 -9.68 -2.72
N ILE A 111 -19.43 -10.46 -1.66
CA ILE A 111 -18.48 -11.58 -1.54
C ILE A 111 -18.53 -12.57 -2.72
N ALA A 112 -19.73 -12.87 -3.24
CA ALA A 112 -19.95 -13.82 -4.33
C ALA A 112 -19.89 -13.19 -5.73
N SER A 113 -20.11 -11.87 -5.84
CA SER A 113 -20.34 -11.19 -7.12
C SER A 113 -19.08 -10.57 -7.74
N GLY A 114 -18.08 -10.24 -6.92
CA GLY A 114 -16.81 -9.70 -7.39
C GLY A 114 -16.96 -8.27 -7.85
N VAL A 115 -16.41 -7.36 -7.07
CA VAL A 115 -16.53 -5.91 -7.30
C VAL A 115 -15.17 -5.29 -7.55
N PRO A 116 -15.10 -4.19 -8.32
CA PRO A 116 -13.89 -3.41 -8.39
C PRO A 116 -13.57 -2.82 -7.00
N ILE A 117 -12.31 -2.91 -6.60
CA ILE A 117 -11.77 -2.35 -5.37
C ILE A 117 -10.71 -1.35 -5.76
N THR A 118 -10.86 -0.12 -5.29
CA THR A 118 -9.86 0.93 -5.48
C THR A 118 -8.91 0.92 -4.30
N PHE A 119 -7.62 0.76 -4.58
CA PHE A 119 -6.54 0.81 -3.61
C PHE A 119 -5.77 2.12 -3.71
N GLN A 120 -5.23 2.59 -2.58
CA GLN A 120 -4.23 3.65 -2.50
C GLN A 120 -2.93 3.05 -1.95
N ARG A 121 -1.85 3.12 -2.73
CA ARG A 121 -0.53 2.74 -2.27
C ARG A 121 0.07 3.81 -1.37
N PRO A 122 0.54 3.46 -0.16
CA PRO A 122 1.15 4.43 0.71
C PRO A 122 2.53 4.86 0.22
N GLN A 123 2.94 6.05 0.65
CA GLN A 123 4.28 6.58 0.40
C GLN A 123 5.22 6.13 1.52
N GLU A 124 6.41 5.65 1.18
CA GLU A 124 7.44 5.42 2.20
C GLU A 124 8.05 6.75 2.66
N ARG A 125 8.20 6.93 3.97
CA ARG A 125 8.87 8.08 4.58
C ARG A 125 9.98 7.62 5.52
N THR A 126 11.06 8.38 5.58
CA THR A 126 12.15 8.14 6.53
C THR A 126 12.36 9.39 7.37
N VAL A 127 12.22 9.23 8.67
CA VAL A 127 12.44 10.28 9.67
C VAL A 127 13.73 9.97 10.40
N THR A 128 14.64 10.93 10.47
CA THR A 128 15.88 10.79 11.24
C THR A 128 15.98 11.92 12.25
N VAL A 129 15.95 11.57 13.53
CA VAL A 129 15.99 12.54 14.64
C VAL A 129 17.04 12.14 15.67
N GLU A 130 17.68 13.13 16.29
CA GLU A 130 18.51 12.90 17.46
C GLU A 130 17.63 12.86 18.72
N ARG A 131 17.73 11.81 19.53
CA ARG A 131 16.85 11.57 20.68
C ARG A 131 17.19 12.46 21.89
N THR A 132 17.01 13.76 21.72
CA THR A 132 17.23 14.81 22.72
C THR A 132 15.98 15.13 23.56
N ALA A 133 14.81 14.63 23.16
CA ALA A 133 13.54 14.84 23.83
C ALA A 133 12.56 13.67 23.54
N ARG A 134 11.30 13.80 23.98
CA ARG A 134 10.22 12.86 23.63
C ARG A 134 9.92 12.93 22.13
N LEU A 135 9.49 11.80 21.54
CA LEU A 135 9.04 11.80 20.14
C LEU A 135 7.75 12.61 19.96
N GLY A 136 6.83 12.53 20.93
CA GLY A 136 5.52 13.19 20.82
C GLY A 136 4.60 12.48 19.83
N MET A 137 4.59 11.14 19.82
CA MET A 137 3.62 10.36 19.07
C MET A 137 3.11 9.21 19.93
N ASN A 138 1.81 8.95 19.86
CA ASN A 138 1.16 7.82 20.48
C ASN A 138 0.90 6.75 19.42
N LEU A 139 1.26 5.51 19.72
CA LEU A 139 1.08 4.39 18.80
C LEU A 139 0.00 3.44 19.30
N ASN A 140 -0.89 3.06 18.39
CA ASN A 140 -1.80 1.93 18.59
C ASN A 140 -1.29 0.70 17.85
N TYR A 141 -1.61 -0.48 18.39
CA TYR A 141 -1.33 -1.75 17.74
C TYR A 141 -2.19 -2.86 18.31
N ARG A 142 -2.40 -3.91 17.50
CA ARG A 142 -3.01 -5.15 17.95
C ARG A 142 -1.94 -6.10 18.47
N LYS A 143 -2.02 -6.49 19.75
CA LYS A 143 -1.15 -7.53 20.31
C LYS A 143 -1.34 -8.84 19.54
N GLY A 144 -0.25 -9.47 19.14
CA GLY A 144 -0.26 -10.72 18.37
C GLY A 144 -0.71 -10.58 16.90
N GLY A 145 -1.02 -9.36 16.43
CA GLY A 145 -1.29 -9.12 15.01
C GLY A 145 -0.02 -9.07 14.16
N HIS A 146 -0.14 -9.35 12.87
CA HIS A 146 0.98 -9.29 11.92
C HIS A 146 1.33 -7.85 11.49
N SER A 147 0.39 -6.93 11.65
CA SER A 147 0.54 -5.56 11.21
C SER A 147 1.34 -4.69 12.16
N LYS A 148 1.99 -3.69 11.56
CA LYS A 148 2.82 -2.72 12.27
C LYS A 148 1.98 -1.66 12.98
N PRO A 149 2.49 -1.09 14.10
CA PRO A 149 1.79 -0.06 14.86
C PRO A 149 1.53 1.16 13.99
N TRP A 150 0.41 1.84 14.23
CA TRP A 150 0.06 3.09 13.57
C TRP A 150 0.06 4.25 14.57
N ILE A 151 0.29 5.46 14.08
CA ILE A 151 0.24 6.68 14.87
C ILE A 151 -1.23 7.03 15.12
N ALA A 152 -1.62 7.00 16.39
CA ALA A 152 -2.97 7.35 16.83
C ALA A 152 -3.10 8.87 17.09
N SER A 153 -2.03 9.50 17.53
CA SER A 153 -1.97 10.96 17.67
C SER A 153 -0.52 11.45 17.66
N ILE A 154 -0.35 12.69 17.24
CA ILE A 154 0.91 13.45 17.33
C ILE A 154 0.66 14.57 18.33
N GLU A 155 1.60 14.73 19.25
CA GLU A 155 1.51 15.76 20.27
C GLU A 155 2.14 17.04 19.76
N GLU A 156 1.34 18.10 19.79
CA GLU A 156 1.78 19.45 19.51
C GLU A 156 1.98 20.18 20.83
N SER A 157 3.15 20.76 21.05
CA SER A 157 3.40 21.56 22.23
C SER A 157 4.26 22.78 21.89
N ALA A 158 3.77 23.96 22.29
CA ALA A 158 4.51 25.20 22.17
C ALA A 158 5.59 25.34 23.27
N THR A 159 5.48 24.57 24.35
CA THR A 159 6.32 24.69 25.54
C THR A 159 7.25 23.49 25.75
N GLU A 160 6.88 22.31 25.27
CA GLU A 160 7.69 21.10 25.33
C GLU A 160 8.18 20.71 23.94
N ARG A 161 9.46 20.32 23.83
CA ARG A 161 10.01 19.86 22.56
C ARG A 161 9.51 18.43 22.25
N CYS A 162 8.66 18.31 21.23
CA CYS A 162 8.25 17.04 20.64
C CYS A 162 8.97 16.86 19.29
N LEU A 163 9.78 15.81 19.17
CA LEU A 163 10.67 15.66 18.01
C LEU A 163 9.92 15.46 16.69
N ILE A 164 8.77 14.77 16.70
CA ILE A 164 7.97 14.53 15.49
C ILE A 164 7.22 15.80 15.05
N ASP A 165 6.67 16.58 15.99
CA ASP A 165 6.08 17.89 15.69
C ASP A 165 7.12 18.85 15.08
N GLN A 166 8.31 18.91 15.67
CA GLN A 166 9.41 19.69 15.11
C GLN A 166 9.81 19.20 13.72
N TRP A 167 9.95 17.88 13.53
CA TRP A 167 10.23 17.29 12.21
C TRP A 167 9.20 17.74 11.17
N ASN A 168 7.90 17.69 11.52
CA ASN A 168 6.81 18.06 10.61
C ASN A 168 6.87 19.54 10.20
N LYS A 169 7.25 20.43 11.12
CA LYS A 169 7.46 21.86 10.83
C LYS A 169 8.63 22.09 9.89
N ASP A 170 9.72 21.35 10.09
CA ASP A 170 10.94 21.47 9.28
C ASP A 170 10.83 20.77 7.92
N HIS A 171 9.95 19.77 7.80
CA HIS A 171 9.76 18.92 6.62
C HIS A 171 8.28 18.82 6.21
N PRO A 172 7.63 19.92 5.79
CA PRO A 172 6.19 19.95 5.51
C PRO A 172 5.76 18.96 4.41
N HIS A 173 6.63 18.67 3.44
CA HIS A 173 6.37 17.71 2.36
C HIS A 173 6.59 16.24 2.76
N GLN A 174 7.16 15.99 3.94
CA GLN A 174 7.43 14.65 4.48
C GLN A 174 6.86 14.52 5.89
N LYS A 175 5.79 15.27 6.18
CA LYS A 175 5.16 15.29 7.50
C LYS A 175 4.78 13.87 7.92
N VAL A 176 5.02 13.52 9.15
CA VAL A 176 4.43 12.34 9.77
C VAL A 176 2.98 12.68 10.11
N ALA A 177 2.05 11.80 9.80
CA ALA A 177 0.63 11.99 10.06
C ALA A 177 0.06 10.90 10.96
N VAL A 178 -1.12 11.17 11.52
CA VAL A 178 -1.97 10.14 12.13
C VAL A 178 -2.26 9.08 11.06
N HIS A 179 -2.35 7.82 11.48
CA HIS A 179 -2.49 6.62 10.67
C HIS A 179 -1.24 6.16 9.91
N ASP A 180 -0.16 6.94 9.91
CA ASP A 180 1.14 6.44 9.41
C ASP A 180 1.58 5.23 10.22
N ARG A 181 2.13 4.22 9.55
CA ARG A 181 2.58 2.98 10.20
C ARG A 181 4.08 2.92 10.30
N VAL A 182 4.58 2.62 11.50
CA VAL A 182 6.02 2.45 11.76
C VAL A 182 6.45 1.06 11.32
N ILE A 183 7.06 0.97 10.14
CA ILE A 183 7.46 -0.33 9.56
C ILE A 183 8.87 -0.76 9.97
N SER A 184 9.74 0.19 10.32
CA SER A 184 11.09 -0.12 10.81
C SER A 184 11.65 0.98 11.72
N VAL A 185 12.50 0.57 12.67
CA VAL A 185 13.25 1.46 13.57
C VAL A 185 14.72 1.06 13.53
N ASN A 186 15.61 2.00 13.18
CA ASN A 186 17.04 1.78 12.99
C ASN A 186 17.35 0.60 12.06
N GLY A 187 16.60 0.46 10.96
CA GLY A 187 16.73 -0.61 9.99
C GLY A 187 16.19 -1.98 10.44
N GLN A 188 15.71 -2.10 11.68
CA GLN A 188 15.11 -3.34 12.18
C GLN A 188 13.61 -3.36 11.90
N THR A 189 13.12 -4.45 11.32
CA THR A 189 11.69 -4.73 11.17
C THR A 189 11.27 -5.65 12.31
N LEU A 190 10.59 -5.10 13.33
CA LEU A 190 10.27 -5.79 14.58
C LEU A 190 8.76 -6.09 14.67
N SER A 191 8.34 -6.94 15.61
CA SER A 191 6.90 -7.04 15.93
C SER A 191 6.36 -5.70 16.44
N ALA A 192 5.03 -5.55 16.51
CA ALA A 192 4.45 -4.28 16.93
C ALA A 192 4.85 -3.87 18.36
N SER A 193 4.84 -4.82 19.31
CA SER A 193 5.27 -4.57 20.69
C SER A 193 6.75 -4.21 20.80
N GLU A 194 7.60 -4.93 20.06
CA GLU A 194 9.05 -4.66 20.04
C GLU A 194 9.35 -3.31 19.37
N THR A 195 8.59 -2.92 18.34
CA THR A 195 8.70 -1.61 17.69
C THR A 195 8.40 -0.49 18.69
N VAL A 196 7.29 -0.60 19.44
CA VAL A 196 6.94 0.38 20.48
C VAL A 196 8.01 0.45 21.56
N GLU A 197 8.50 -0.70 22.02
CA GLU A 197 9.56 -0.75 23.04
C GLU A 197 10.88 -0.15 22.53
N LYS A 198 11.25 -0.43 21.28
CA LYS A 198 12.43 0.14 20.64
C LYS A 198 12.33 1.66 20.54
N LEU A 199 11.18 2.21 20.16
CA LEU A 199 10.96 3.66 20.11
C LEU A 199 10.99 4.32 21.49
N ARG A 200 10.65 3.57 22.55
CA ARG A 200 10.68 4.06 23.93
C ARG A 200 12.11 4.11 24.49
N THR A 201 12.91 3.08 24.20
CA THR A 201 14.20 2.84 24.86
C THR A 201 15.41 3.27 24.06
N ALA A 202 15.30 3.41 22.74
CA ALA A 202 16.41 3.84 21.90
C ALA A 202 16.89 5.25 22.30
N SER A 203 18.22 5.41 22.32
CA SER A 203 18.92 6.66 22.56
C SER A 203 19.80 7.02 21.35
N GLY A 204 20.29 8.25 21.32
CA GLY A 204 21.11 8.74 20.20
C GLY A 204 20.28 9.02 18.94
N THR A 205 20.89 8.82 17.78
CA THR A 205 20.22 8.97 16.49
C THR A 205 19.20 7.85 16.27
N LEU A 206 17.97 8.25 15.95
CA LEU A 206 16.84 7.36 15.68
C LEU A 206 16.36 7.56 14.23
N THR A 207 16.39 6.49 13.45
CA THR A 207 15.85 6.44 12.09
C THR A 207 14.57 5.63 12.09
N ILE A 208 13.46 6.23 11.67
CA ILE A 208 12.13 5.64 11.68
C ILE A 208 11.65 5.58 10.23
N LYS A 209 11.38 4.38 9.73
CA LYS A 209 10.74 4.18 8.43
C LYS A 209 9.24 4.02 8.62
N LEU A 210 8.49 4.80 7.88
CA LEU A 210 7.03 4.88 7.93
C LEU A 210 6.43 4.57 6.56
N VAL A 211 5.19 4.12 6.55
CA VAL A 211 4.31 4.23 5.38
C VAL A 211 3.23 5.26 5.68
N HIS A 212 3.02 6.18 4.74
CA HIS A 212 2.11 7.31 4.86
C HIS A 212 0.95 7.20 3.88
N PHE A 213 -0.24 7.53 4.36
CA PHE A 213 -1.47 7.60 3.57
C PHE A 213 -1.86 9.06 3.37
N GLU A 214 -2.08 9.47 2.12
CA GLU A 214 -2.71 10.76 1.87
C GLU A 214 -4.21 10.61 2.16
N LEU A 215 -4.71 11.35 3.14
CA LEU A 215 -6.10 11.28 3.62
C LEU A 215 -6.94 12.45 3.10
#